data_AF-K9PX61-F1
#
_entry.id   AF-K9PX61-F1
#
_cell.length_a   1.000
_cell.length_b   1.000
_cell.length_c   1.000
_cell.angle_alpha   90.00
_cell.angle_beta   90.00
_cell.angle_gamma   90.00
#
_symmetry.space_group_name_H-M   'P 1'
#
loop_
_entity.id
_entity.type
_entity.pdbx_description
1 polymer ?
#
loop_
_entity_poly.entity_id
_entity_poly.type
_entity_poly.pdbx_seq_one_letter_code
_entity_poly.pdbx_strand_id
1 'polypeptide(L)' 'MYPKTIIRCPNCGGYAQRFLSDRLPLGVISQGTQVLQTECSHCDYLMVMCSSSGRVYLPSSVVTTSSPSKKYLGQDLLAS' A
#
# COMPACT_ATOMS: atom_id res chain seq x y z
N MET A 1 4.81 0.84 18.57
CA MET A 1 5.31 -0.01 17.47
C MET A 1 4.27 -1.07 17.18
N TYR A 2 3.70 -1.10 15.98
CA TYR A 2 2.67 -2.09 15.62
C TYR A 2 3.30 -3.44 15.24
N PRO A 3 2.63 -4.57 15.50
CA PRO A 3 3.14 -5.88 15.13
C PRO A 3 3.29 -6.00 13.61
N LYS A 4 4.42 -6.56 13.18
CA LYS A 4 4.68 -6.91 11.78
C LYS A 4 4.40 -8.39 11.57
N THR A 5 3.60 -8.71 10.57
CA THR A 5 3.28 -10.08 10.16
C THR A 5 3.90 -10.37 8.81
N ILE A 6 4.46 -11.56 8.63
CA ILE A 6 4.98 -12.02 7.33
C ILE A 6 3.87 -12.79 6.61
N ILE A 7 3.58 -12.40 5.36
CA ILE A 7 2.60 -13.05 4.50
C ILE A 7 3.21 -13.37 3.13
N ARG A 8 2.51 -14.19 2.33
CA ARG A 8 2.85 -14.35 0.91
C ARG A 8 2.43 -13.10 0.13
N CYS A 9 3.33 -12.57 -0.69
CA CYS A 9 3.06 -11.46 -1.57
C CYS A 9 2.00 -11.89 -2.60
N PRO A 10 0.89 -11.14 -2.74
CA PRO A 10 -0.14 -11.47 -3.72
C PRO A 10 0.32 -11.28 -5.17
N ASN A 11 1.38 -10.48 -5.39
CA ASN A 11 1.90 -10.21 -6.73
C ASN A 11 2.92 -11.26 -7.20
N CYS A 12 3.86 -11.68 -6.35
CA CYS A 12 4.96 -12.58 -6.75
C CYS A 12 5.09 -13.88 -5.96
N GLY A 13 4.26 -14.11 -4.94
CA GLY A 13 4.39 -15.28 -4.05
C GLY A 13 5.58 -15.25 -3.08
N GLY A 14 6.46 -14.24 -3.19
CA GLY A 14 7.56 -13.99 -2.25
C GLY A 14 7.08 -13.62 -0.85
N TYR A 15 8.01 -13.32 0.06
CA TYR A 15 7.64 -12.83 1.39
C TYR A 15 7.35 -11.33 1.37
N ALA A 16 6.24 -10.94 1.99
CA ALA A 16 5.84 -9.56 2.19
C ALA A 16 5.58 -9.29 3.67
N GLN A 17 5.82 -8.06 4.11
CA GLN A 17 5.53 -7.59 5.45
C GLN A 17 4.18 -6.88 5.46
N ARG A 18 3.35 -7.19 6.45
CA ARG A 18 2.07 -6.53 6.70
C ARG A 18 2.02 -5.98 8.12
N PHE A 19 1.67 -4.73 8.28
CA PHE A 19 1.60 -4.07 9.59
C PHE A 19 0.59 -2.93 9.62
N LEU A 20 0.11 -2.60 10.81
CA LEU A 20 -0.66 -1.38 11.03
C LEU A 20 0.28 -0.17 11.06
N SER A 21 -0.16 0.93 10.46
CA SER A 21 0.54 2.20 10.43
C SER A 21 -0.47 3.32 10.68
N ASP A 22 -0.07 4.28 11.49
CA ASP A 22 -0.71 5.59 11.63
C ASP A 22 -0.15 6.60 10.61
N ARG A 23 0.98 6.27 9.99
CA ARG A 23 1.62 7.05 8.93
C ARG A 23 1.20 6.54 7.58
N LEU A 24 0.62 7.43 6.80
CA LEU A 24 0.37 7.23 5.38
C LEU A 24 1.63 7.51 4.56
N PRO A 25 1.86 6.80 3.45
CA PRO A 25 2.84 7.25 2.47
C PRO A 25 2.49 8.66 2.00
N LEU A 26 3.53 9.48 1.75
CA LEU A 26 3.39 10.83 1.20
C LEU A 26 2.44 10.80 -0.02
N GLY A 27 1.37 11.61 0.01
CA GLY A 27 0.37 11.68 -1.06
C GLY A 27 -0.92 10.87 -0.82
N VAL A 28 -1.04 10.13 0.29
CA VAL A 28 -2.32 9.54 0.70
C VAL A 28 -2.96 10.42 1.78
N ILE A 29 -4.16 10.94 1.50
CA ILE A 29 -4.94 11.78 2.43
C ILE A 29 -5.93 10.89 3.18
N SER A 30 -5.66 10.56 4.44
CA SER A 30 -6.69 10.09 5.37
C SER A 30 -6.39 10.61 6.77
N GLN A 31 -7.14 11.62 7.22
CA GLN A 31 -6.96 12.18 8.56
C GLN A 31 -7.38 11.13 9.61
N GLY A 32 -6.49 10.85 10.57
CA GLY A 32 -6.81 10.12 11.80
C GLY A 32 -7.15 8.62 11.66
N THR A 33 -6.89 7.99 10.52
CA THR A 33 -7.29 6.59 10.29
C THR A 33 -6.08 5.66 10.27
N GLN A 34 -6.13 4.59 11.08
CA GLN A 34 -5.13 3.52 10.99
C GLN A 34 -5.22 2.81 9.64
N VAL A 35 -4.06 2.54 9.04
CA VAL A 35 -3.97 1.80 7.79
C VAL A 35 -3.21 0.50 7.99
N LEU A 36 -3.59 -0.50 7.21
CA LEU A 36 -2.87 -1.74 7.02
C LEU A 36 -1.98 -1.57 5.79
N GLN A 37 -0.68 -1.54 5.98
CA GLN A 37 0.32 -1.51 4.91
C GLN A 37 0.82 -2.92 4.65
N THR A 38 0.91 -3.30 3.37
CA THR A 38 1.53 -4.54 2.90
C THR A 38 2.63 -4.19 1.90
N GLU A 39 3.87 -4.57 2.18
CA GLU A 39 5.02 -4.27 1.33
C GLU A 39 5.85 -5.53 1.02
N CYS A 40 6.30 -5.68 -0.23
CA CYS A 40 7.18 -6.76 -0.67
C CYS A 40 8.45 -6.17 -1.28
N SER A 41 9.60 -6.50 -0.68
CA SER A 41 10.92 -6.09 -1.18
C SER A 41 11.37 -6.83 -2.44
N HIS A 42 10.70 -7.92 -2.83
CA HIS A 42 11.08 -8.71 -4.01
C HIS A 42 10.52 -8.15 -5.32
N CYS A 43 9.33 -7.54 -5.30
CA CYS A 43 8.66 -7.08 -6.53
C CYS A 43 8.11 -5.66 -6.42
N ASP A 44 8.58 -4.91 -5.42
CA ASP A 44 8.15 -3.53 -5.14
C ASP A 44 6.63 -3.37 -4.96
N TYR A 45 5.95 -4.44 -4.56
CA TYR A 45 4.52 -4.41 -4.27
C TYR A 45 4.26 -3.61 -2.99
N LEU A 46 3.41 -2.60 -3.09
CA LEU A 46 2.94 -1.81 -1.96
C LEU A 46 1.42 -1.66 -2.05
N MET A 47 0.73 -2.06 -0.98
CA MET A 47 -0.71 -1.86 -0.80
C MET A 47 -0.96 -1.18 0.55
N VAL A 48 -1.79 -0.16 0.55
CA VAL A 48 -2.22 0.54 1.76
C VAL A 48 -3.74 0.50 1.82
N MET A 49 -4.28 0.01 2.93
CA MET A 49 -5.71 -0.18 3.10
C MET A 49 -6.17 0.40 4.43
N CYS A 50 -7.33 1.04 4.48
CA CYS A 50 -7.95 1.44 5.72
C CYS A 50 -8.23 0.21 6.60
N SER A 51 -7.76 0.19 7.84
CA SER A 51 -7.98 -0.97 8.72
C SER A 51 -9.44 -1.11 9.13
N SER A 52 -10.18 0.01 9.23
CA SER A 52 -11.57 0.02 9.67
C SER A 52 -12.58 -0.18 8.53
N SER A 53 -12.30 0.39 7.35
CA SER A 53 -13.24 0.37 6.22
C SER A 53 -12.85 -0.59 5.10
N GLY A 54 -11.64 -1.16 5.12
CA GLY A 54 -11.14 -2.01 4.03
C GLY A 54 -10.91 -1.28 2.71
N ARG A 55 -11.08 0.05 2.66
CA ARG A 55 -10.83 0.83 1.45
C ARG A 55 -9.34 0.83 1.12
N VAL A 56 -9.00 0.49 -0.12
CA VAL A 56 -7.62 0.58 -0.60
C VAL A 56 -7.32 2.03 -0.97
N TYR A 57 -6.23 2.56 -0.44
CA TYR A 57 -5.74 3.88 -0.79
C TYR A 57 -4.75 3.78 -1.94
N LEU A 58 -5.03 4.51 -3.01
CA LEU A 58 -4.06 4.77 -4.06
C LEU A 58 -3.26 6.03 -3.66
N PRO A 59 -1.97 6.11 -4.01
CA PRO A 59 -1.28 7.40 -3.96
C PRO A 59 -2.04 8.34 -4.90
N SER A 60 -2.61 9.43 -4.36
CA SER A 60 -3.10 10.51 -5.21
C SER A 60 -1.88 11.07 -5.91
N SER A 61 -1.76 10.81 -7.22
CA SER A 61 -0.78 11.33 -8.17
C SER A 61 0.42 12.00 -7.52
N VAL A 62 1.50 11.25 -7.38
CA VAL A 62 2.83 11.80 -7.08
C VAL A 62 3.03 13.01 -8.00
N VAL A 63 3.13 14.22 -7.42
CA VAL A 63 3.75 15.35 -8.10
C VAL A 63 5.14 14.87 -8.49
N THR A 64 5.35 14.72 -9.79
CA THR A 64 6.55 14.21 -10.43
C THR A 64 7.79 14.97 -9.96
N THR A 65 8.53 14.40 -9.02
CA THR A 65 9.99 14.57 -8.94
C THR A 65 10.62 13.21 -8.62
N SER A 66 10.99 12.50 -9.70
CA SER A 66 12.05 11.49 -9.78
C SER A 66 12.06 10.33 -8.75
N SER A 67 11.41 9.21 -9.09
CA SER A 67 11.92 7.84 -8.79
C SER A 67 11.07 6.78 -9.52
N PRO A 68 11.61 6.06 -10.51
CA PRO A 68 10.83 5.10 -11.32
C PRO A 68 11.01 3.68 -10.80
N SER A 69 10.23 3.21 -9.81
CA SER A 69 10.22 1.76 -9.49
C SER A 69 8.95 1.21 -8.82
N LYS A 70 8.04 2.02 -8.27
CA LYS A 70 6.87 1.47 -7.56
C LYS A 70 5.73 1.17 -8.52
N LYS A 71 5.57 -0.11 -8.91
CA LYS A 71 4.39 -0.60 -9.63
C LYS A 71 3.22 -0.71 -8.63
N TYR A 72 2.40 0.33 -8.57
CA TYR A 72 1.16 0.31 -7.80
C TYR A 72 0.15 -0.60 -8.51
N LEU A 73 -0.18 -1.74 -7.90
CA LEU A 73 -1.25 -2.61 -8.39
C LEU A 73 -2.59 -2.06 -7.89
N GLY A 74 -3.11 -1.09 -8.63
CA GLY A 74 -4.49 -0.60 -8.55
C GLY A 74 -5.08 -0.64 -9.95
N GLN A 75 -5.27 -1.84 -10.49
CA GLN A 75 -5.89 -2.03 -11.80
C GLN A 75 -7.39 -2.33 -11.64
N ASP A 76 -8.18 -1.50 -12.31
CA ASP A 76 -9.47 -1.82 -12.95
C ASP A 76 -10.66 -2.22 -12.07
N LEU A 77 -11.28 -1.22 -11.44
CA LEU A 77 -12.70 -1.26 -11.07
C LEU A 77 -13.32 0.11 -11.35
N LEU A 78 -13.54 0.41 -12.64
CA LEU A 78 -14.61 1.27 -13.20
C LEU A 78 -14.23 1.67 -14.64
N ALA A 79 -14.64 0.88 -15.62
CA ALA A 79 -15.02 1.37 -16.94
C ALA A 79 -15.84 0.32 -17.71
N SER A 80 -17.11 0.68 -17.94
CA SER A 80 -18.17 0.06 -18.76
C SER A 80 -18.84 -1.20 -18.23
#